data_AF-A0A1N7EK38-F1
#
_entry.id   AF-A0A1N7EK38-F1
#
_cell.length_a   1.000
_cell.length_b   1.000
_cell.length_c   1.000
_cell.angle_alpha   90.00
_cell.angle_beta   90.00
_cell.angle_gamma   90.00
#
_symmetry.space_group_name_H-M   'P 1'
#
loop_
_entity.id
_entity.type
_entity.pdbx_description
1 polymer ?
#
loop_
_entity_poly.entity_id
_entity_poly.type
_entity_poly.pdbx_seq_one_letter_code
_entity_poly.pdbx_strand_id
1 'polypeptide(L)'
;MDENFINDGLNANRYLKATELVHRFESEITEVINGTCQEIIDDHPKLVDDDASLQEKVFAAGKSRTLATIRTEFQMNVENENGNRPMVNIAVEWVKPEQQDEEAAYEGSLCYAMYKIQHGSESRFETVRERTEAQDGWDELRFGDDLWHHYAKHAPGIVYLPVETGPEIKEALQTLKRHFSEEYVPTLLDMSAPLDRK
;
A
#
# COMPACT_ATOMS: atom_id res chain seq x y z
N MET A 1 9.20 15.37 -36.38
CA MET A 1 8.72 14.01 -36.08
C MET A 1 9.79 13.06 -36.58
N ASP A 2 10.29 12.16 -35.74
CA ASP A 2 11.30 11.19 -36.17
C ASP A 2 10.59 9.99 -36.83
N GLU A 3 10.52 10.03 -38.15
CA GLU A 3 9.86 8.99 -38.96
C GLU A 3 10.57 7.64 -38.85
N ASN A 4 11.89 7.63 -38.65
CA ASN A 4 12.66 6.40 -38.48
C ASN A 4 12.28 5.73 -37.15
N PHE A 5 12.16 6.50 -36.07
CA PHE A 5 11.71 6.00 -34.78
C PHE A 5 10.29 5.39 -34.85
N ILE A 6 9.36 6.05 -35.55
CA ILE A 6 7.97 5.55 -35.71
C ILE A 6 7.95 4.28 -36.56
N ASN A 7 8.67 4.27 -37.69
CA ASN A 7 8.75 3.09 -38.58
C ASN A 7 9.37 1.89 -37.87
N ASP A 8 10.43 2.12 -37.09
CA ASP A 8 11.02 1.11 -36.22
C ASP A 8 10.03 0.58 -35.17
N GLY A 9 9.25 1.50 -34.58
CA GLY A 9 8.20 1.18 -33.62
C GLY A 9 7.13 0.25 -34.19
N LEU A 10 6.68 0.53 -35.41
CA LEU A 10 5.67 -0.24 -36.14
C LEU A 10 6.21 -1.57 -36.66
N ASN A 11 7.34 -1.56 -37.38
CA ASN A 11 7.87 -2.74 -38.07
C ASN A 11 8.36 -3.83 -37.11
N ALA A 12 8.89 -3.44 -35.94
CA ALA A 12 9.35 -4.39 -34.94
C ALA A 12 8.31 -4.68 -33.84
N ASN A 13 7.09 -4.14 -33.97
CA ASN A 13 6.04 -4.16 -32.94
C ASN A 13 6.56 -3.71 -31.57
N ARG A 14 7.51 -2.76 -31.54
CA ARG A 14 8.18 -2.36 -30.28
C ARG A 14 7.19 -1.75 -29.31
N TYR A 15 6.25 -0.95 -29.81
CA TYR A 15 5.19 -0.37 -29.00
C TYR A 15 4.29 -1.45 -28.39
N LEU A 16 3.75 -2.36 -29.21
CA LEU A 16 2.91 -3.45 -28.73
C LEU A 16 3.62 -4.33 -27.69
N LYS A 17 4.88 -4.69 -27.94
CA LYS A 17 5.68 -5.49 -26.99
C LYS A 17 5.93 -4.75 -25.68
N ALA A 18 6.23 -3.46 -25.74
CA ALA A 18 6.40 -2.64 -24.54
C ALA A 18 5.10 -2.56 -23.74
N THR A 19 3.97 -2.34 -24.40
CA THR A 19 2.65 -2.32 -23.75
C THR A 19 2.31 -3.66 -23.11
N GLU A 20 2.53 -4.78 -23.81
CA GLU A 20 2.27 -6.12 -23.27
C GLU A 20 3.15 -6.45 -22.06
N LEU A 21 4.43 -6.04 -22.09
CA LEU A 21 5.34 -6.21 -20.96
C LEU A 21 4.88 -5.43 -19.73
N VAL A 22 4.46 -4.17 -19.91
CA VAL A 22 3.92 -3.36 -18.81
C VAL A 22 2.64 -3.98 -18.27
N HIS A 23 1.70 -4.36 -19.14
CA HIS A 23 0.44 -4.97 -18.74
C HIS A 23 0.65 -6.27 -17.96
N ARG A 24 1.57 -7.13 -18.41
CA ARG A 24 1.92 -8.37 -17.71
C ARG A 24 2.53 -8.08 -16.33
N PHE A 25 3.46 -7.13 -16.25
CA PHE A 25 4.07 -6.73 -14.99
C PHE A 25 3.03 -6.20 -13.99
N GLU A 26 2.15 -5.31 -14.44
CA GLU A 26 1.06 -4.75 -13.62
C GLU A 26 0.10 -5.85 -13.14
N SER A 27 -0.24 -6.80 -14.02
CA SER A 27 -1.12 -7.93 -13.71
C SER A 27 -0.51 -8.85 -12.65
N GLU A 28 0.76 -9.24 -12.79
CA GLU A 28 1.45 -10.12 -11.85
C GLU A 28 1.55 -9.48 -10.45
N ILE A 29 1.84 -8.17 -10.36
CA ILE A 29 1.85 -7.46 -9.07
C ILE A 29 0.44 -7.35 -8.47
N THR A 30 -0.55 -7.04 -9.30
CA THR A 30 -1.95 -6.91 -8.86
C THR A 30 -2.46 -8.24 -8.28
N GLU A 31 -2.11 -9.37 -8.90
CA GLU A 31 -2.48 -10.69 -8.40
C GLU A 31 -1.89 -10.96 -7.00
N VAL A 32 -0.62 -10.61 -6.76
CA VAL A 32 0.02 -10.79 -5.45
C VAL A 32 -0.60 -9.87 -4.39
N ILE A 33 -0.89 -8.61 -4.74
CA ILE A 33 -1.57 -7.68 -3.83
C ILE A 33 -2.98 -8.17 -3.50
N ASN A 34 -3.76 -8.60 -4.51
CA ASN A 34 -5.11 -9.12 -4.32
C ASN A 34 -5.12 -10.36 -3.43
N GLY A 35 -4.19 -11.30 -3.65
CA GLY A 35 -4.03 -12.47 -2.79
C GLY A 35 -3.76 -12.05 -1.34
N THR A 36 -2.88 -11.06 -1.13
CA THR A 36 -2.58 -10.54 0.21
C THR A 36 -3.81 -9.89 0.87
N CYS A 37 -4.57 -9.07 0.13
CA CYS A 37 -5.82 -8.48 0.63
C CYS A 37 -6.87 -9.54 0.99
N GLN A 38 -7.01 -10.56 0.15
CA GLN A 38 -7.95 -11.66 0.40
C GLN A 38 -7.55 -12.45 1.65
N GLU A 39 -6.26 -12.75 1.83
CA GLU A 39 -5.77 -13.40 3.05
C GLU A 39 -6.07 -12.56 4.30
N ILE A 40 -5.93 -11.23 4.26
CA ILE A 40 -6.32 -10.35 5.39
C ILE A 40 -7.81 -10.47 5.70
N ILE A 41 -8.66 -10.46 4.67
CA ILE A 41 -10.12 -10.59 4.82
C ILE A 41 -10.47 -11.95 5.42
N ASP A 42 -9.85 -13.02 4.93
CA ASP A 42 -10.09 -14.40 5.38
C ASP A 42 -9.62 -14.63 6.82
N ASP A 43 -8.47 -14.05 7.19
CA ASP A 43 -7.91 -14.12 8.55
C ASP A 43 -8.74 -13.28 9.56
N HIS A 44 -9.39 -12.22 9.09
CA HIS A 44 -10.16 -11.27 9.91
C HIS A 44 -11.58 -11.01 9.36
N PRO A 45 -12.47 -12.02 9.30
CA PRO A 45 -13.78 -11.90 8.64
C PRO A 45 -14.71 -10.87 9.29
N LYS A 46 -14.44 -10.46 10.53
CA LYS A 46 -15.21 -9.42 11.22
C LYS A 46 -14.80 -8.00 10.81
N LEU A 47 -13.69 -7.84 10.09
CA LEU A 47 -13.16 -6.53 9.71
C LEU A 47 -13.92 -5.90 8.53
N VAL A 48 -14.61 -6.72 7.74
CA VAL A 48 -15.29 -6.32 6.51
C VAL A 48 -16.74 -6.82 6.50
N ASP A 49 -17.58 -6.21 5.66
CA ASP A 49 -18.94 -6.68 5.42
C ASP A 49 -18.91 -7.89 4.45
N ASP A 50 -19.95 -8.74 4.47
CA ASP A 50 -20.05 -9.95 3.62
C ASP A 50 -19.98 -9.64 2.10
N ASP A 51 -20.22 -8.38 1.71
CA ASP A 51 -20.17 -7.89 0.33
C ASP A 51 -18.92 -7.05 0.01
N ALA A 52 -17.89 -7.10 0.86
CA ALA A 52 -16.65 -6.37 0.63
C ALA A 52 -16.01 -6.76 -0.71
N SER A 53 -15.66 -5.74 -1.49
CA SER A 53 -15.05 -5.89 -2.81
C SER A 53 -13.67 -5.25 -2.82
N LEU A 54 -12.73 -5.95 -3.48
CA LEU A 54 -11.41 -5.40 -3.78
C LEU A 54 -11.53 -4.38 -4.92
N GLN A 55 -10.93 -3.21 -4.71
CA GLN A 55 -10.87 -2.15 -5.71
C GLN A 55 -9.43 -1.95 -6.20
N GLU A 56 -9.17 -2.39 -7.42
CA GLU A 56 -7.85 -2.29 -8.06
C GLU A 56 -7.63 -0.91 -8.69
N LYS A 57 -6.42 -0.37 -8.52
CA LYS A 57 -6.02 0.89 -9.12
C LYS A 57 -4.55 0.88 -9.55
N VAL A 58 -4.33 1.24 -10.81
CA VAL A 58 -3.00 1.42 -11.39
C VAL A 58 -2.85 2.88 -11.85
N PHE A 59 -1.81 3.55 -11.36
CA PHE A 59 -1.49 4.93 -11.72
C PHE A 59 -0.06 5.03 -12.25
N ALA A 60 0.08 5.44 -13.50
CA ALA A 60 1.36 5.78 -14.12
C ALA A 60 1.82 7.21 -13.77
N ALA A 61 3.08 7.51 -14.07
CA ALA A 61 3.74 8.78 -13.80
C ALA A 61 2.94 10.02 -14.24
N GLY A 62 2.96 11.06 -13.40
CA GLY A 62 2.44 12.40 -13.73
C GLY A 62 1.05 12.74 -13.20
N LYS A 63 0.43 11.86 -12.40
CA LYS A 63 -0.89 12.12 -11.76
C LYS A 63 -0.83 12.36 -10.24
N SER A 64 0.34 12.14 -9.62
CA SER A 64 0.57 12.27 -8.18
C SER A 64 2.04 12.59 -7.91
N ARG A 65 2.41 12.70 -6.63
CA ARG A 65 3.81 12.75 -6.20
C ARG A 65 4.53 11.42 -6.44
N THR A 66 3.83 10.31 -6.64
CA THR A 66 4.43 9.00 -6.96
C THR A 66 4.80 8.91 -8.44
N LEU A 67 5.87 8.17 -8.75
CA LEU A 67 6.29 7.86 -10.11
C LEU A 67 5.39 6.78 -10.72
N ALA A 68 5.01 5.79 -9.91
CA ALA A 68 4.00 4.79 -10.27
C ALA A 68 3.38 4.19 -9.00
N THR A 69 2.14 3.74 -9.08
CA THR A 69 1.44 3.04 -8.00
C THR A 69 0.63 1.90 -8.60
N ILE A 70 0.78 0.70 -8.05
CA ILE A 70 -0.14 -0.43 -8.24
C ILE A 70 -0.72 -0.75 -6.86
N ARG A 71 -2.04 -0.71 -6.71
CA ARG A 71 -2.67 -0.89 -5.41
C ARG A 71 -4.03 -1.57 -5.50
N THR A 72 -4.40 -2.21 -4.41
CA THR A 72 -5.74 -2.68 -4.14
C THR A 72 -6.19 -2.11 -2.81
N GLU A 73 -7.47 -1.77 -2.71
CA GLU A 73 -8.08 -1.28 -1.48
C GLU A 73 -9.36 -2.03 -1.15
N PHE A 74 -9.66 -2.17 0.14
CA PHE A 74 -10.92 -2.69 0.65
C PHE A 74 -11.38 -1.84 1.84
N GLN A 75 -12.69 -1.75 2.02
CA GLN A 75 -13.30 -0.96 3.09
C GLN A 75 -13.55 -1.82 4.32
N MET A 76 -13.21 -1.29 5.49
CA MET A 76 -13.53 -1.93 6.77
C MET A 76 -14.95 -1.59 7.19
N ASN A 77 -15.59 -2.49 7.94
CA ASN A 77 -16.95 -2.29 8.46
C ASN A 77 -16.98 -1.52 9.80
N VAL A 78 -15.83 -1.24 10.40
CA VAL A 78 -15.68 -0.46 11.63
C VAL A 78 -15.65 1.04 11.30
N GLU A 79 -16.41 1.85 12.04
CA GLU A 79 -16.35 3.31 11.93
C GLU A 79 -15.22 3.91 12.79
N ASN A 80 -14.58 4.96 12.28
CA ASN A 80 -13.66 5.78 13.06
C ASN A 80 -14.40 6.83 13.91
N GLU A 81 -13.65 7.62 14.69
CA GLU A 81 -14.19 8.69 15.55
C GLU A 81 -15.02 9.76 14.81
N ASN A 82 -14.86 9.85 13.48
CA ASN A 82 -15.56 10.80 12.61
C ASN A 82 -16.75 10.16 11.86
N GLY A 83 -17.11 8.91 12.18
CA GLY A 83 -18.18 8.17 11.50
C GLY A 83 -17.83 7.73 10.08
N ASN A 84 -16.56 7.81 9.68
CA ASN A 84 -16.10 7.29 8.39
C ASN A 84 -15.64 5.84 8.56
N ARG A 85 -15.93 5.01 7.55
CA ARG A 85 -15.40 3.65 7.44
C ARG A 85 -14.02 3.69 6.81
N PRO A 86 -12.93 3.35 7.52
CA PRO A 86 -11.60 3.43 6.96
C PRO A 86 -11.39 2.38 5.87
N MET A 87 -10.46 2.68 4.96
CA MET A 87 -10.10 1.80 3.85
C MET A 87 -8.66 1.37 3.99
N VAL A 88 -8.43 0.07 3.97
CA VAL A 88 -7.09 -0.51 3.88
C VAL A 88 -6.64 -0.40 2.44
N ASN A 89 -5.45 0.13 2.23
CA ASN A 89 -4.81 0.22 0.93
C ASN A 89 -3.49 -0.55 1.01
N ILE A 90 -3.34 -1.57 0.16
CA ILE A 90 -2.10 -2.32 -0.01
C ILE A 90 -1.55 -1.99 -1.39
N ALA A 91 -0.26 -1.63 -1.47
CA ALA A 91 0.32 -1.15 -2.71
C ALA A 91 1.78 -1.54 -2.89
N VAL A 92 2.22 -1.49 -4.15
CA VAL A 92 3.61 -1.29 -4.53
C VAL A 92 3.72 0.09 -5.20
N GLU A 93 4.63 0.91 -4.72
CA GLU A 93 4.86 2.26 -5.26
C GLU A 93 6.31 2.50 -5.63
N TRP A 94 6.48 3.32 -6.67
CA TRP A 94 7.75 3.88 -7.07
C TRP A 94 7.72 5.37 -6.80
N VAL A 95 8.72 5.86 -6.08
CA VAL A 95 8.86 7.26 -5.69
C VAL A 95 10.28 7.72 -5.93
N LYS A 96 10.48 9.04 -5.86
CA LYS A 96 11.85 9.54 -5.71
C LYS A 96 12.28 9.37 -4.24
N PRO A 97 13.51 8.94 -3.94
CA PRO A 97 13.94 8.69 -2.58
C PRO A 97 13.76 9.87 -1.61
N GLU A 98 13.90 11.12 -2.08
CA GLU A 98 13.67 12.34 -1.28
C GLU A 98 12.25 12.49 -0.74
N GLN A 99 11.30 11.74 -1.30
CA GLN A 99 9.91 11.82 -0.88
C GLN A 99 9.65 11.00 0.39
N GLN A 100 10.60 10.16 0.80
CA GLN A 100 10.56 9.36 2.03
C GLN A 100 11.84 9.52 2.86
N ASP A 101 12.61 10.59 2.65
CA ASP A 101 13.88 10.86 3.33
C ASP A 101 14.97 9.76 3.13
N GLU A 102 14.99 9.14 1.94
CA GLU A 102 15.85 7.98 1.61
C GLU A 102 16.94 8.31 0.56
N GLU A 103 17.26 9.59 0.31
CA GLU A 103 18.16 10.00 -0.79
C GLU A 103 19.55 9.37 -0.73
N ALA A 104 20.04 9.12 0.48
CA ALA A 104 21.38 8.57 0.67
C ALA A 104 21.47 7.07 0.34
N ALA A 105 20.34 6.36 0.27
CA ALA A 105 20.31 4.91 0.16
C ALA A 105 20.04 4.41 -1.27
N TYR A 106 19.44 5.21 -2.14
CA TYR A 106 18.96 4.76 -3.46
C TYR A 106 19.33 5.72 -4.58
N GLU A 107 19.95 5.21 -5.65
CA GLU A 107 20.16 5.94 -6.90
C GLU A 107 18.97 5.73 -7.86
N GLY A 108 18.22 6.80 -8.14
CA GLY A 108 17.11 6.77 -9.10
C GLY A 108 15.74 6.78 -8.43
N SER A 109 15.11 5.61 -8.29
CA SER A 109 13.78 5.48 -7.67
C SER A 109 13.82 4.53 -6.49
N LEU A 110 13.12 4.90 -5.42
CA LEU A 110 12.78 3.98 -4.34
C LEU A 110 11.51 3.21 -4.75
N CYS A 111 11.58 1.89 -4.71
CA CYS A 111 10.43 1.00 -4.86
C CYS A 111 10.13 0.37 -3.50
N TYR A 112 8.87 0.39 -3.06
CA TYR A 112 8.47 -0.23 -1.81
C TYR A 112 7.09 -0.90 -1.92
N ALA A 113 6.89 -1.95 -1.13
CA ALA A 113 5.56 -2.43 -0.77
C ALA A 113 5.08 -1.69 0.49
N MET A 114 3.79 -1.39 0.59
CA MET A 114 3.24 -0.69 1.74
C MET A 114 1.80 -1.08 2.05
N TYR A 115 1.38 -0.74 3.27
CA TYR A 115 -0.02 -0.50 3.56
C TYR A 115 -0.26 0.89 4.15
N LYS A 116 -1.48 1.39 3.98
CA LYS A 116 -1.98 2.57 4.69
C LYS A 116 -3.48 2.48 4.92
N ILE A 117 -3.97 3.30 5.86
CA ILE A 117 -5.38 3.33 6.25
C ILE A 117 -5.97 4.68 5.92
N GLN A 118 -6.71 4.76 4.82
CA GLN A 118 -7.44 5.98 4.47
C GLN A 118 -8.59 6.17 5.44
N HIS A 119 -8.84 7.42 5.82
CA HIS A 119 -9.71 7.76 6.95
C HIS A 119 -9.24 7.09 8.26
N GLY A 120 -7.95 6.75 8.37
CA GLY A 120 -7.35 6.27 9.61
C GLY A 120 -7.30 7.37 10.68
N SER A 121 -7.20 6.95 11.94
CA SER A 121 -6.95 7.85 13.06
C SER A 121 -5.44 8.06 13.24
N GLU A 122 -5.00 9.32 13.38
CA GLU A 122 -3.61 9.67 13.71
C GLU A 122 -3.18 8.98 15.01
N SER A 123 -4.00 9.05 16.06
CA SER A 123 -3.71 8.42 17.35
C SER A 123 -3.48 6.91 17.26
N ARG A 124 -4.24 6.21 16.41
CA ARG A 124 -4.05 4.77 16.19
C ARG A 124 -2.78 4.50 15.41
N PHE A 125 -2.48 5.31 14.39
CA PHE A 125 -1.26 5.17 13.61
C PHE A 125 -0.02 5.35 14.48
N GLU A 126 0.01 6.39 15.32
CA GLU A 126 1.11 6.60 16.27
C GLU A 126 1.21 5.46 17.29
N THR A 127 0.08 4.96 17.81
CA THR A 127 0.09 3.78 18.71
C THR A 127 0.73 2.55 18.03
N VAL A 128 0.38 2.29 16.78
CA VAL A 128 0.96 1.18 16.01
C VAL A 128 2.45 1.43 15.77
N ARG A 129 2.85 2.65 15.42
CA ARG A 129 4.25 3.01 15.26
C ARG A 129 5.06 2.78 16.53
N GLU A 130 4.62 3.32 17.66
CA GLU A 130 5.29 3.14 18.95
C GLU A 130 5.40 1.66 19.35
N ARG A 131 4.34 0.87 19.14
CA ARG A 131 4.37 -0.59 19.39
C ARG A 131 5.36 -1.31 18.48
N THR A 132 5.42 -0.91 17.22
CA THR A 132 6.33 -1.50 16.22
C THR A 132 7.79 -1.22 16.58
N GLU A 133 8.10 0.03 16.94
CA GLU A 133 9.45 0.46 17.32
C GLU A 133 9.91 -0.14 18.66
N ALA A 134 8.98 -0.54 19.54
CA ALA A 134 9.28 -1.11 20.86
C ALA A 134 9.43 -2.64 20.88
N GLN A 135 9.06 -3.35 19.80
CA GLN A 135 9.05 -4.81 19.73
C GLN A 135 10.16 -5.32 18.81
N ASP A 136 10.85 -6.36 19.27
CA ASP A 136 11.81 -7.11 18.43
C ASP A 136 11.04 -7.84 17.31
N GLY A 137 11.56 -7.80 16.08
CA GLY A 137 11.00 -8.55 14.94
C GLY A 137 10.33 -7.70 13.85
N TRP A 138 10.28 -6.38 14.05
CA TRP A 138 9.78 -5.41 13.08
C TRP A 138 10.85 -4.45 12.56
N ASP A 139 12.13 -4.73 12.82
CA ASP A 139 13.27 -3.84 12.57
C ASP A 139 13.41 -3.36 11.11
N GLU A 140 12.87 -4.12 10.17
CA GLU A 140 12.95 -3.80 8.74
C GLU A 140 11.84 -2.84 8.30
N LEU A 141 10.73 -2.75 9.05
CA LEU A 141 9.59 -1.91 8.70
C LEU A 141 9.93 -0.43 8.87
N ARG A 142 9.48 0.37 7.92
CA ARG A 142 9.66 1.82 7.90
C ARG A 142 8.31 2.52 7.94
N PHE A 143 8.32 3.72 8.49
CA PHE A 143 7.17 4.62 8.52
C PHE A 143 7.46 5.83 7.65
N GLY A 144 6.45 6.29 6.91
CA GLY A 144 6.60 7.41 5.99
C GLY A 144 5.32 8.19 5.80
N ASP A 145 5.41 9.26 5.02
CA ASP A 145 4.29 10.13 4.72
C ASP A 145 3.41 9.55 3.60
N ASP A 146 2.09 9.79 3.69
CA ASP A 146 1.21 9.54 2.55
C ASP A 146 1.41 10.59 1.46
N LEU A 147 2.01 10.17 0.34
CA LEU A 147 2.24 11.03 -0.83
C LEU A 147 0.96 11.34 -1.62
N TRP A 148 -0.15 10.67 -1.32
CA TRP A 148 -1.46 10.90 -1.92
C TRP A 148 -2.36 11.74 -0.99
N HIS A 149 -2.02 13.01 -0.79
CA HIS A 149 -2.85 13.91 0.00
C HIS A 149 -4.13 14.34 -0.77
N HIS A 150 -5.20 13.55 -0.64
CA HIS A 150 -6.55 13.98 -1.03
C HIS A 150 -7.34 14.40 0.22
N TYR A 151 -7.85 15.64 0.22
CA TYR A 151 -8.53 16.24 1.40
C TYR A 151 -9.66 15.38 1.98
N ALA A 152 -10.31 14.56 1.15
CA ALA A 152 -11.38 13.67 1.58
C ALA A 152 -10.92 12.24 1.93
N LYS A 153 -9.69 11.82 1.63
CA LYS A 153 -9.21 10.42 1.76
C LYS A 153 -7.78 10.32 2.32
N HIS A 154 -7.53 11.10 3.36
CA HIS A 154 -6.22 11.17 4.01
C HIS A 154 -5.91 9.89 4.78
N ALA A 155 -4.68 9.40 4.68
CA ALA A 155 -4.11 8.44 5.63
C ALA A 155 -3.08 9.18 6.50
N PRO A 156 -3.02 8.92 7.82
CA PRO A 156 -2.08 9.58 8.72
C PRO A 156 -0.60 9.29 8.39
N GLY A 157 -0.33 8.18 7.71
CA GLY A 157 0.98 7.79 7.21
C GLY A 157 0.93 6.43 6.53
N ILE A 158 2.09 5.91 6.17
CA ILE A 158 2.28 4.58 5.56
C ILE A 158 3.20 3.72 6.42
N VAL A 159 3.04 2.40 6.32
CA VAL A 159 4.00 1.40 6.79
C VAL A 159 4.55 0.68 5.56
N TYR A 160 5.86 0.62 5.39
CA TYR A 160 6.46 0.16 4.15
C TYR A 160 7.76 -0.62 4.32
N LEU A 161 8.10 -1.38 3.28
CA LEU A 161 9.36 -2.10 3.10
C LEU A 161 9.91 -1.81 1.70
N PRO A 162 11.15 -1.30 1.57
CA PRO A 162 11.82 -1.20 0.28
C PRO A 162 11.98 -2.57 -0.38
N VAL A 163 11.84 -2.63 -1.69
CA VAL A 163 11.95 -3.85 -2.50
C VAL A 163 12.61 -3.55 -3.84
N GLU A 164 13.43 -4.47 -4.32
CA GLU A 164 14.15 -4.39 -5.60
C GLU A 164 13.80 -5.57 -6.53
N THR A 165 13.26 -6.66 -5.98
CA THR A 165 12.94 -7.87 -6.74
C THR A 165 11.51 -8.38 -6.55
N GLY A 166 11.03 -9.19 -7.50
CA GLY A 166 9.72 -9.84 -7.41
C GLY A 166 9.51 -10.71 -6.15
N PRO A 167 10.49 -11.56 -5.77
CA PRO A 167 10.43 -12.30 -4.49
C PRO A 167 10.31 -11.39 -3.27
N GLU A 168 11.06 -10.29 -3.22
CA GLU A 168 11.00 -9.32 -2.12
C GLU A 168 9.64 -8.65 -2.02
N ILE A 169 8.97 -8.34 -3.13
CA ILE A 169 7.58 -7.83 -3.10
C ILE A 169 6.66 -8.80 -2.35
N LYS A 170 6.75 -10.09 -2.65
CA LYS A 170 5.92 -11.11 -2.00
C LYS A 170 6.24 -11.23 -0.51
N GLU A 171 7.52 -11.27 -0.16
CA GLU A 171 7.98 -11.35 1.24
C GLU A 171 7.55 -10.11 2.03
N ALA A 172 7.74 -8.92 1.47
CA ALA A 172 7.34 -7.66 2.06
C ALA A 172 5.83 -7.60 2.30
N LEU A 173 5.01 -7.98 1.32
CA LEU A 173 3.55 -8.01 1.48
C LEU A 173 3.08 -8.99 2.55
N GLN A 174 3.76 -10.13 2.70
CA GLN A 174 3.47 -11.07 3.79
C GLN A 174 3.87 -10.54 5.16
N THR A 175 5.02 -9.85 5.26
CA THR A 175 5.43 -9.15 6.49
C THR A 175 4.45 -8.04 6.85
N LEU A 176 4.03 -7.23 5.88
CA LEU A 176 3.04 -6.16 6.05
C LEU A 176 1.66 -6.71 6.46
N LYS A 177 1.23 -7.83 5.88
CA LYS A 177 0.01 -8.54 6.30
C LYS A 177 0.08 -8.95 7.76
N ARG A 178 1.19 -9.58 8.17
CA ARG A 178 1.40 -10.03 9.54
C ARG A 178 1.39 -8.85 10.50
N HIS A 179 2.14 -7.80 10.17
CA HIS A 179 2.20 -6.57 10.94
C HIS A 179 0.82 -5.90 11.08
N PHE A 180 0.05 -5.79 10.00
CA PHE A 180 -1.32 -5.28 10.05
C PHE A 180 -2.19 -6.10 11.01
N SER A 181 -2.08 -7.43 10.95
CA SER A 181 -2.86 -8.35 11.77
C SER A 181 -2.48 -8.32 13.25
N GLU A 182 -1.19 -8.19 13.56
CA GLU A 182 -0.65 -8.29 14.92
C GLU A 182 -0.59 -6.94 15.63
N GLU A 183 -0.37 -5.84 14.90
CA GLU A 183 -0.19 -4.51 15.48
C GLU A 183 -1.39 -3.60 15.23
N TYR A 184 -1.94 -3.59 14.01
CA TYR A 184 -3.02 -2.66 13.67
C TYR A 184 -4.40 -3.15 14.12
N VAL A 185 -4.78 -4.37 13.74
CA VAL A 185 -6.11 -4.93 14.05
C VAL A 185 -6.45 -4.88 15.55
N PRO A 186 -5.53 -5.20 16.49
CA PRO A 186 -5.84 -5.10 17.92
C PRO A 186 -6.22 -3.69 18.37
N THR A 187 -5.68 -2.63 17.75
CA THR A 187 -6.05 -1.24 18.08
C THR A 187 -7.49 -0.90 17.68
N LEU A 188 -8.07 -1.63 16.73
CA LEU A 188 -9.49 -1.49 16.37
C LEU A 188 -10.40 -2.15 17.40
N LEU A 189 -9.92 -3.22 18.05
CA LEU A 189 -10.69 -4.05 18.98
C LEU A 189 -10.57 -3.58 20.44
N ASP A 190 -9.42 -3.03 20.85
CA ASP A 190 -9.19 -2.55 22.23
C ASP A 190 -10.16 -1.41 22.64
N MET A 191 -10.71 -0.66 21.68
CA MET A 191 -11.71 0.38 21.94
C MET A 191 -13.15 -0.14 22.06
N SER A 192 -13.39 -1.43 21.82
CA SER A 192 -14.71 -2.05 22.01
C SER A 192 -14.96 -2.55 23.44
N ALA A 193 -13.96 -2.46 24.33
CA ALA A 193 -14.18 -2.63 25.76
C ALA A 193 -15.00 -1.42 26.29
N PRO A 194 -16.21 -1.61 26.85
CA PRO A 194 -16.91 -0.51 27.48
C PRO A 194 -16.03 0.06 28.58
N LEU A 195 -15.75 1.37 28.48
CA LEU A 195 -15.23 2.14 29.61
C LEU A 195 -16.20 1.91 30.77
N ASP A 196 -15.79 1.08 31.73
CA ASP A 196 -16.44 0.96 33.02
C ASP A 196 -16.53 2.37 33.62
N ARG A 197 -17.70 2.99 33.46
CA ARG A 197 -18.05 4.22 34.18
C ARG A 197 -18.18 3.84 35.65
N LYS A 198 -17.11 4.07 36.40
CA LYS A 198 -17.19 4.24 37.86
C LYS A 198 -17.55 5.69 38.18
#